data_AF-A0A7S2FRR8-F1
#
_entry.id   AF-A0A7S2FRR8-F1
#
_cell.length_a   1.000
_cell.length_b   1.000
_cell.length_c   1.000
_cell.angle_alpha   90.00
_cell.angle_beta   90.00
_cell.angle_gamma   90.00
#
_symmetry.space_group_name_H-M   'P 1'
#
loop_
_entity.id
_entity.type
_entity.pdbx_description
1 polymer ?
#
loop_
_entity_poly.entity_id
_entity_poly.type
_entity_poly.pdbx_seq_one_letter_code
_entity_poly.pdbx_strand_id
1 'polypeptide(L)'
;FVHSPLLPEAAVGTTFEGLFHVVDWLPTLVGGVMGASSLYNHVQLFDGKDQWNALTLQTTDDEDKHPRSVVLINIDDVDGQGCSQSWATSAIRMGDWKLITNEANLPIWPVVSTKNVPTKFTIEWGGTMNWYLFNITADPTESTNLMNEHPEIVEELSGFLMGLKGTMLSSSWCDATPTKAEGAFNDTMFIGPWLANAGYACNISCVEDMADGPPLDDEAVAAVEENGGDDGEEDTEGAEDPENLKGEPSRR
;
A
#
# COMPACT_ATOMS: atom_id res chain seq x y z
N PHE A 1 1.61 -22.62 -1.95
CA PHE A 1 2.58 -23.74 -1.84
C PHE A 1 3.58 -23.65 -2.97
N VAL A 2 4.87 -23.75 -2.68
CA VAL A 2 5.93 -23.90 -3.68
C VAL A 2 6.39 -25.35 -3.64
N HIS A 3 6.48 -25.99 -4.79
CA HIS A 3 6.98 -27.36 -4.90
C HIS A 3 7.88 -27.45 -6.13
N SER A 4 9.11 -27.88 -5.93
CA SER A 4 10.08 -28.05 -7.01
C SER A 4 11.16 -29.04 -6.60
N PRO A 5 11.66 -29.88 -7.53
CA PRO A 5 12.86 -30.68 -7.29
C PRO A 5 14.13 -29.84 -7.08
N LEU A 6 14.06 -28.53 -7.34
CA LEU A 6 15.15 -27.58 -7.10
C LEU A 6 15.21 -27.08 -5.65
N LEU A 7 14.18 -27.34 -4.84
CA LEU A 7 14.22 -27.02 -3.43
C LEU A 7 15.20 -27.96 -2.70
N PRO A 8 16.07 -27.45 -1.82
CA PRO A 8 16.90 -28.30 -0.99
C PRO A 8 16.03 -29.10 -0.03
N GLU A 9 16.47 -30.30 0.34
CA GLU A 9 15.75 -31.21 1.25
C GLU A 9 15.36 -30.52 2.56
N ALA A 10 16.21 -29.65 3.08
CA ALA A 10 15.98 -28.88 4.30
C ALA A 10 14.87 -27.82 4.21
N ALA A 11 14.45 -27.44 2.99
CA ALA A 11 13.33 -26.52 2.75
C ALA A 11 12.03 -27.27 2.39
N VAL A 12 12.07 -28.58 2.16
CA VAL A 12 10.88 -29.35 1.82
C VAL A 12 10.04 -29.59 3.08
N GLY A 13 8.76 -29.21 3.01
CA GLY A 13 7.81 -29.38 4.11
C GLY A 13 7.93 -28.35 5.23
N THR A 14 8.71 -27.28 5.03
CA THR A 14 8.80 -26.16 5.96
C THR A 14 7.78 -25.06 5.63
N THR A 15 7.60 -24.12 6.57
CA THR A 15 6.80 -22.90 6.37
C THR A 15 7.74 -21.71 6.24
N PHE A 16 7.45 -20.83 5.28
CA PHE A 16 8.10 -19.53 5.18
C PHE A 16 7.27 -18.50 5.95
N GLU A 17 7.85 -17.93 7.00
CA GLU A 17 7.18 -16.96 7.89
C GLU A 17 7.40 -15.49 7.45
N GLY A 18 8.24 -15.28 6.42
CA GLY A 18 8.49 -13.94 5.88
C GLY A 18 7.34 -13.40 5.04
N LEU A 19 7.31 -12.08 4.85
CA LEU A 19 6.32 -11.45 3.99
C LEU A 19 6.64 -11.76 2.52
N PHE A 20 5.64 -12.25 1.80
CA PHE A 20 5.72 -12.54 0.36
C PHE A 20 4.49 -11.95 -0.34
N HIS A 21 4.68 -11.31 -1.48
CA HIS A 21 3.59 -10.75 -2.28
C HIS A 21 3.58 -11.28 -3.71
N VAL A 22 2.45 -11.22 -4.42
CA VAL A 22 2.33 -11.76 -5.78
C VAL A 22 3.34 -11.13 -6.76
N VAL A 23 3.73 -9.89 -6.52
CA VAL A 23 4.74 -9.17 -7.32
C VAL A 23 6.16 -9.72 -7.17
N ASP A 24 6.42 -10.53 -6.13
CA ASP A 24 7.72 -11.18 -5.91
C ASP A 24 7.95 -12.39 -6.83
N TRP A 25 6.92 -12.92 -7.48
CA TRP A 25 7.09 -14.11 -8.31
C TRP A 25 8.02 -13.88 -9.50
N LEU A 26 7.91 -12.73 -10.18
CA LEU A 26 8.76 -12.45 -11.33
C LEU A 26 10.26 -12.42 -10.97
N PRO A 27 10.73 -11.62 -10.00
CA PRO A 27 12.15 -11.63 -9.65
C PRO A 27 12.59 -12.94 -8.99
N THR A 28 11.71 -13.62 -8.24
CA THR A 28 12.05 -14.90 -7.60
C THR A 28 12.28 -16.00 -8.63
N LEU A 29 11.41 -16.11 -9.63
CA LEU A 29 11.53 -17.14 -10.67
C LEU A 29 12.60 -16.78 -11.70
N VAL A 30 12.60 -15.54 -12.20
CA VAL A 30 13.51 -15.14 -13.29
C VAL A 30 14.89 -14.78 -12.74
N GLY A 31 14.97 -14.01 -11.65
CA GLY A 31 16.22 -13.64 -11.02
C GLY A 31 16.82 -14.80 -10.23
N GLY A 32 16.07 -15.31 -9.26
CA GLY A 32 16.55 -16.30 -8.30
C GLY A 32 16.72 -17.69 -8.89
N VAL A 33 15.63 -18.29 -9.39
CA VAL A 33 15.66 -19.67 -9.91
C VAL A 33 16.47 -19.78 -11.20
N MET A 34 16.28 -18.85 -12.14
CA MET A 34 16.93 -18.91 -13.45
C MET A 34 18.28 -18.19 -13.53
N GLY A 35 18.62 -17.34 -12.56
CA GLY A 35 19.84 -16.51 -12.62
C GLY A 35 19.80 -15.45 -13.73
N ALA A 36 18.61 -15.02 -14.15
CA ALA A 36 18.38 -14.22 -15.37
C ALA A 36 17.87 -12.81 -15.07
N SER A 37 18.35 -12.18 -13.99
CA SER A 37 17.92 -10.82 -13.58
C SER A 37 18.15 -9.73 -14.64
N SER A 38 19.06 -9.96 -15.58
CA SER A 38 19.29 -9.10 -16.76
C SER A 38 18.07 -8.93 -17.66
N LEU A 39 17.06 -9.81 -17.57
CA LEU A 39 15.82 -9.70 -18.35
C LEU A 39 14.89 -8.58 -17.87
N TYR A 40 15.04 -8.11 -16.63
CA TYR A 40 14.17 -7.08 -16.05
C TYR A 40 14.92 -5.95 -15.34
N ASN A 41 16.25 -6.02 -15.19
CA ASN A 41 17.05 -4.97 -14.54
C ASN A 41 17.03 -3.60 -15.26
N HIS A 42 16.52 -3.54 -16.50
CA HIS A 42 16.29 -2.30 -17.22
C HIS A 42 15.06 -1.53 -16.70
N VAL A 43 14.19 -2.18 -15.92
CA VAL A 43 13.07 -1.55 -15.24
C VAL A 43 13.60 -0.84 -13.99
N GLN A 44 13.57 0.49 -14.01
CA GLN A 44 14.15 1.32 -12.94
C GLN A 44 13.36 1.25 -11.63
N LEU A 45 12.05 1.08 -11.71
CA LEU A 45 11.13 1.00 -10.57
C LEU A 45 10.48 -0.38 -10.57
N PHE A 46 10.93 -1.23 -9.66
CA PHE A 46 10.54 -2.63 -9.60
C PHE A 46 10.14 -3.02 -8.18
N ASP A 47 8.86 -3.26 -7.95
CA ASP A 47 8.30 -3.48 -6.60
C ASP A 47 8.60 -4.87 -6.05
N GLY A 48 8.81 -5.85 -6.93
CA GLY A 48 9.10 -7.23 -6.56
C GLY A 48 10.49 -7.39 -5.94
N LYS A 49 10.60 -8.31 -4.98
CA LYS A 49 11.87 -8.75 -4.40
C LYS A 49 12.14 -10.20 -4.77
N ASP A 50 13.39 -10.50 -5.12
CA ASP A 50 13.81 -11.90 -5.28
C ASP A 50 13.86 -12.56 -3.91
N GLN A 51 13.01 -13.58 -3.72
CA GLN A 51 12.85 -14.30 -2.47
C GLN A 51 13.47 -15.71 -2.55
N TRP A 52 14.13 -16.09 -3.65
CA TRP A 52 14.57 -17.47 -3.87
C TRP A 52 15.56 -17.94 -2.80
N ASN A 53 16.50 -17.07 -2.43
CA ASN A 53 17.42 -17.32 -1.34
C ASN A 53 16.68 -17.47 -0.01
N ALA A 54 15.72 -16.61 0.30
CA ALA A 54 14.90 -16.73 1.52
C ALA A 54 14.09 -18.04 1.57
N LEU A 55 13.65 -18.53 0.41
CA LEU A 55 12.88 -19.79 0.29
C LEU A 55 13.75 -21.05 0.33
N THR A 56 15.04 -20.96 0.01
CA THR A 56 15.92 -22.14 -0.17
C THR A 56 17.12 -22.18 0.75
N LEU A 57 17.67 -21.04 1.11
CA LEU A 57 18.82 -20.91 1.99
C LEU A 57 18.34 -20.73 3.43
N GLN A 58 18.91 -21.51 4.33
CA GLN A 58 18.86 -21.22 5.77
C GLN A 58 19.94 -20.18 6.11
N THR A 59 19.81 -18.99 5.53
CA THR A 59 20.67 -17.86 5.87
C THR A 59 20.39 -17.37 7.29
N THR A 60 21.43 -16.89 7.97
CA THR A 60 21.32 -16.26 9.30
C THR A 60 21.17 -14.75 9.21
N ASP A 61 21.36 -14.17 8.02
CA ASP A 61 21.30 -12.72 7.82
C ASP A 61 19.85 -12.31 7.59
N ASP A 62 19.35 -11.39 8.41
CA ASP A 62 17.93 -11.02 8.42
C ASP A 62 17.44 -10.45 7.09
N GLU A 63 18.28 -9.70 6.36
CA GLU A 63 17.95 -9.16 5.03
C GLU A 63 17.73 -10.26 3.99
N ASP A 64 18.52 -11.33 4.03
CA ASP A 64 18.38 -12.46 3.12
C ASP A 64 17.26 -13.41 3.54
N LYS A 65 16.89 -13.39 4.82
CA LYS A 65 15.82 -14.21 5.39
C LYS A 65 14.44 -13.58 5.16
N HIS A 66 14.37 -12.25 5.18
CA HIS A 66 13.14 -11.49 4.97
C HIS A 66 13.34 -10.32 3.98
N PRO A 67 13.58 -10.60 2.67
CA PRO A 67 13.81 -9.57 1.65
C PRO A 67 12.71 -8.51 1.52
N ARG A 68 11.50 -8.83 1.98
CA ARG A 68 10.34 -7.93 1.98
C ARG A 68 9.86 -7.70 3.41
N SER A 69 9.78 -6.43 3.79
CA SER A 69 9.22 -5.96 5.06
C SER A 69 7.94 -5.13 4.90
N VAL A 70 7.67 -4.64 3.67
CA VAL A 70 6.52 -3.76 3.36
C VAL A 70 5.76 -4.28 2.14
N VAL A 71 4.42 -4.17 2.17
CA VAL A 71 3.52 -4.39 1.04
C VAL A 71 2.52 -3.24 0.99
N LEU A 72 2.57 -2.45 -0.07
CA LEU A 72 1.41 -1.67 -0.49
C LEU A 72 0.38 -2.62 -1.09
N ILE A 73 -0.84 -2.60 -0.57
CA ILE A 73 -1.94 -3.41 -1.08
C ILE A 73 -2.57 -2.70 -2.28
N ASN A 74 -3.02 -1.46 -2.07
CA ASN A 74 -3.48 -0.57 -3.13
C ASN A 74 -3.60 0.87 -2.60
N ILE A 75 -3.62 1.83 -3.52
CA ILE A 75 -4.09 3.20 -3.32
C ILE A 75 -5.13 3.45 -4.42
N ASP A 76 -6.38 3.64 -4.05
CA ASP A 76 -7.45 4.04 -4.97
C ASP A 76 -7.88 5.46 -4.64
N ASP A 77 -7.44 6.39 -5.48
CA ASP A 77 -7.79 7.80 -5.36
C ASP A 77 -8.84 8.24 -6.37
N VAL A 78 -9.43 7.31 -7.09
CA VAL A 78 -10.26 7.61 -8.26
C VAL A 78 -11.73 7.63 -7.87
N ASP A 79 -12.46 8.67 -8.27
CA ASP A 79 -13.90 8.73 -8.11
C ASP A 79 -14.64 7.86 -9.14
N GLY A 80 -15.98 7.78 -9.04
CA GLY A 80 -16.80 7.05 -10.01
C GLY A 80 -16.75 7.57 -11.46
N GLN A 81 -16.01 8.65 -11.72
CA GLN A 81 -15.84 9.28 -13.04
C GLN A 81 -14.40 9.15 -13.58
N GLY A 82 -13.48 8.54 -12.83
CA GLY A 82 -12.08 8.40 -13.26
C GLY A 82 -11.16 9.53 -12.81
N CYS A 83 -11.63 10.42 -11.95
CA CYS A 83 -10.88 11.59 -11.49
C CYS A 83 -10.20 11.34 -10.15
N SER A 84 -8.91 11.68 -10.07
CA SER A 84 -8.16 11.59 -8.82
C SER A 84 -8.69 12.60 -7.78
N GLN A 85 -8.77 12.15 -6.55
CA GLN A 85 -9.26 12.87 -5.39
C GLN A 85 -8.12 13.24 -4.43
N SER A 86 -8.39 14.19 -3.54
CA SER A 86 -7.46 14.62 -2.48
C SER A 86 -7.21 13.52 -1.44
N TRP A 87 -8.16 12.60 -1.28
CA TRP A 87 -8.07 11.43 -0.41
C TRP A 87 -8.05 10.14 -1.24
N ALA A 88 -7.70 9.03 -0.59
CA ALA A 88 -7.63 7.73 -1.24
C ALA A 88 -8.02 6.63 -0.27
N THR A 89 -8.80 5.66 -0.73
CA THR A 89 -8.96 4.39 -0.04
C THR A 89 -7.70 3.57 -0.26
N SER A 90 -7.01 3.24 0.83
CA SER A 90 -5.67 2.66 0.70
C SER A 90 -5.41 1.61 1.78
N ALA A 91 -4.47 0.71 1.51
CA ALA A 91 -3.97 -0.19 2.54
C ALA A 91 -2.48 -0.50 2.35
N ILE A 92 -1.76 -0.56 3.46
CA ILE A 92 -0.35 -0.90 3.53
C ILE A 92 -0.09 -1.84 4.71
N ARG A 93 0.82 -2.78 4.54
CA ARG A 93 1.35 -3.62 5.61
C ARG A 93 2.85 -3.37 5.75
N MET A 94 3.31 -3.09 6.96
CA MET A 94 4.72 -2.96 7.32
C MET A 94 5.00 -3.83 8.55
N GLY A 95 5.77 -4.90 8.36
CA GLY A 95 6.00 -5.92 9.38
C GLY A 95 4.69 -6.55 9.86
N ASP A 96 4.43 -6.41 11.17
CA ASP A 96 3.24 -6.91 11.83
C ASP A 96 2.01 -6.01 11.63
N TRP A 97 2.22 -4.74 11.27
CA TRP A 97 1.17 -3.73 11.25
C TRP A 97 0.55 -3.59 9.86
N LYS A 98 -0.77 -3.44 9.82
CA LYS A 98 -1.52 -3.09 8.63
C LYS A 98 -2.38 -1.86 8.92
N LEU A 99 -2.23 -0.85 8.08
CA LEU A 99 -3.07 0.33 8.06
C LEU A 99 -4.00 0.26 6.85
N ILE A 100 -5.28 0.55 7.08
CA ILE A 100 -6.31 0.77 6.06
C ILE A 100 -6.85 2.18 6.26
N THR A 101 -6.92 2.99 5.22
CA THR A 101 -7.38 4.38 5.29
C THR A 101 -8.59 4.60 4.40
N ASN A 102 -9.49 5.47 4.86
CA ASN A 102 -10.70 5.92 4.16
C ASN A 102 -11.51 4.75 3.58
N GLU A 103 -11.80 3.75 4.42
CA GLU A 103 -12.58 2.58 4.03
C GLU A 103 -13.74 2.38 5.00
N ALA A 104 -14.85 1.85 4.51
CA ALA A 104 -15.98 1.49 5.33
C ALA A 104 -15.79 0.08 5.91
N ASN A 105 -15.98 -0.09 7.22
CA ASN A 105 -16.06 -1.44 7.79
C ASN A 105 -17.33 -2.14 7.29
N LEU A 106 -17.14 -3.12 6.41
CA LEU A 106 -18.18 -4.02 5.94
C LEU A 106 -17.94 -5.40 6.59
N PRO A 107 -18.63 -5.75 7.69
CA PRO A 107 -18.44 -7.02 8.41
C PRO A 107 -19.12 -8.20 7.70
N ILE A 108 -18.89 -8.32 6.38
CA ILE A 108 -19.49 -9.33 5.50
C ILE A 108 -19.02 -10.74 5.89
N TRP A 109 -17.78 -10.84 6.37
CA TRP A 109 -17.17 -12.09 6.79
C TRP A 109 -16.76 -12.01 8.27
N PRO A 110 -17.70 -12.25 9.20
CA PRO A 110 -17.35 -12.28 10.61
C PRO A 110 -16.33 -13.40 10.86
N VAL A 111 -15.47 -13.17 11.84
CA VAL A 111 -14.51 -14.18 12.30
C VAL A 111 -15.23 -15.49 12.58
N VAL A 112 -14.84 -16.54 11.87
CA VAL A 112 -15.52 -17.84 11.92
C VAL A 112 -15.28 -18.47 13.28
N SER A 113 -16.24 -18.31 14.20
CA SER A 113 -16.19 -18.88 15.55
C SER A 113 -16.74 -20.30 15.63
N THR A 114 -17.35 -20.81 14.55
CA THR A 114 -17.92 -22.16 14.49
C THR A 114 -17.66 -22.83 13.15
N LYS A 115 -17.64 -24.17 13.11
CA LYS A 115 -17.54 -24.94 11.84
C LYS A 115 -18.78 -24.83 10.94
N ASN A 116 -19.84 -24.17 11.40
CA ASN A 116 -21.09 -24.02 10.67
C ASN A 116 -21.15 -22.64 10.05
N VAL A 117 -21.15 -22.58 8.72
CA VAL A 117 -21.34 -21.32 7.98
C VAL A 117 -22.83 -20.95 8.05
N PRO A 118 -23.19 -19.72 8.43
CA PRO A 118 -24.58 -19.27 8.37
C PRO A 118 -25.16 -19.45 6.96
N THR A 119 -26.32 -20.07 6.85
CA THR A 119 -27.01 -20.28 5.56
C THR A 119 -27.73 -19.02 5.06
N LYS A 120 -27.81 -17.99 5.90
CA LYS A 120 -28.29 -16.65 5.57
C LYS A 120 -27.34 -15.66 6.22
N PHE A 121 -26.79 -14.77 5.41
CA PHE A 121 -26.09 -13.58 5.88
C PHE A 121 -26.74 -12.37 5.21
N THR A 122 -26.81 -11.27 5.96
CA THR A 122 -27.27 -9.98 5.44
C THR A 122 -26.01 -9.14 5.27
N ILE A 123 -25.80 -8.60 4.06
CA ILE A 123 -24.79 -7.58 3.86
C ILE A 123 -25.45 -6.24 4.15
N GLU A 124 -24.97 -5.57 5.20
CA GLU A 124 -25.32 -4.17 5.45
C GLU A 124 -24.37 -3.30 4.64
N TRP A 125 -24.86 -2.82 3.50
CA TRP A 125 -24.18 -1.82 2.70
C TRP A 125 -24.43 -0.44 3.34
N GLY A 126 -23.39 0.20 3.88
CA GLY A 126 -23.51 1.56 4.45
C GLY A 126 -22.66 1.85 5.68
N GLY A 127 -21.38 1.48 5.67
CA GLY A 127 -20.44 1.88 6.73
C GLY A 127 -19.97 3.32 6.57
N THR A 128 -19.68 3.99 7.69
CA THR A 128 -18.94 5.25 7.70
C THR A 128 -17.48 4.97 7.33
N MET A 129 -16.90 5.83 6.49
CA MET A 129 -15.48 5.75 6.18
C MET A 129 -14.66 6.02 7.44
N ASN A 130 -13.66 5.18 7.70
CA ASN A 130 -12.75 5.33 8.83
C ASN A 130 -11.36 4.81 8.46
N TRP A 131 -10.45 4.90 9.40
CA TRP A 131 -9.13 4.32 9.36
C TRP A 131 -9.08 3.12 10.30
N TYR A 132 -8.23 2.16 9.98
CA TYR A 132 -8.06 0.95 10.78
C TYR A 132 -6.60 0.58 10.87
N LEU A 133 -6.11 0.39 12.09
CA LEU A 133 -4.78 -0.15 12.36
C LEU A 133 -4.93 -1.52 13.01
N PHE A 134 -4.25 -2.52 12.46
CA PHE A 134 -4.25 -3.89 12.99
C PHE A 134 -2.82 -4.41 13.16
N ASN A 135 -2.59 -5.15 14.24
CA ASN A 135 -1.43 -6.02 14.34
C ASN A 135 -1.80 -7.40 13.80
N ILE A 136 -1.45 -7.70 12.55
CA ILE A 136 -1.86 -8.92 11.83
C ILE A 136 -1.23 -10.19 12.42
N THR A 137 -0.07 -10.06 13.09
CA THR A 137 0.58 -11.20 13.73
C THR A 137 -0.11 -11.58 15.04
N ALA A 138 -0.56 -10.60 15.82
CA ALA A 138 -1.30 -10.82 17.07
C ALA A 138 -2.80 -11.04 16.84
N ASP A 139 -3.38 -10.39 15.84
CA ASP A 139 -4.78 -10.46 15.44
C ASP A 139 -4.89 -10.66 13.90
N PRO A 140 -4.71 -11.89 13.41
CA PRO A 140 -4.84 -12.20 11.98
C PRO A 140 -6.27 -12.07 11.47
N THR A 141 -7.24 -11.82 12.35
CA THR A 141 -8.65 -11.67 12.01
C THR A 141 -9.10 -10.22 11.87
N GLU A 142 -8.20 -9.27 12.12
CA GLU A 142 -8.47 -7.83 11.97
C GLU A 142 -9.70 -7.40 12.78
N SER A 143 -9.84 -7.98 13.97
CA SER A 143 -11.03 -7.86 14.82
C SER A 143 -10.98 -6.66 15.75
N THR A 144 -9.78 -6.17 16.06
CA THR A 144 -9.56 -5.06 17.00
C THR A 144 -8.83 -3.92 16.30
N ASN A 145 -9.53 -2.80 16.07
CA ASN A 145 -8.91 -1.58 15.54
C ASN A 145 -8.07 -0.90 16.65
N LEU A 146 -6.78 -0.72 16.40
CA LEU A 146 -5.80 -0.19 17.35
C LEU A 146 -5.34 1.25 17.04
N MET A 147 -6.01 1.95 16.11
CA MET A 147 -5.53 3.25 15.61
C MET A 147 -5.37 4.31 16.71
N ASN A 148 -6.28 4.32 17.70
CA ASN A 148 -6.28 5.30 18.79
C ASN A 148 -5.26 4.94 19.88
N GLU A 149 -4.85 3.69 19.96
CA GLU A 149 -3.85 3.22 20.93
C GLU A 149 -2.42 3.37 20.42
N HIS A 150 -2.24 3.42 19.10
CA HIS A 150 -0.94 3.51 18.43
C HIS A 150 -0.88 4.60 17.34
N PRO A 151 -1.16 5.87 17.67
CA PRO A 151 -1.13 6.97 16.70
C PRO A 151 0.24 7.14 16.03
N GLU A 152 1.34 6.82 16.72
CA GLU A 152 2.70 6.87 16.18
C GLU A 152 2.91 5.90 15.01
N ILE A 153 2.24 4.74 15.03
CA ILE A 153 2.31 3.73 13.97
C ILE A 153 1.41 4.16 12.81
N VAL A 154 0.27 4.77 13.11
CA VAL A 154 -0.58 5.37 12.07
C VAL A 154 0.18 6.44 11.30
N GLU A 155 0.89 7.32 11.98
CA GLU A 155 1.72 8.37 11.36
C GLU A 155 2.83 7.78 10.49
N GLU A 156 3.57 6.79 10.98
CA GLU A 156 4.64 6.14 10.21
C GLU A 156 4.09 5.49 8.92
N LEU A 157 3.05 4.65 9.04
CA LEU A 157 2.50 3.92 7.90
C LEU A 157 1.81 4.85 6.91
N SER A 158 1.08 5.87 7.39
CA SER A 158 0.42 6.85 6.52
C SER A 158 1.42 7.76 5.81
N GLY A 159 2.49 8.19 6.48
CA GLY A 159 3.59 8.95 5.86
C GLY A 159 4.28 8.16 4.75
N PHE A 160 4.59 6.88 4.99
CA PHE A 160 5.14 6.00 3.95
C PHE A 160 4.18 5.83 2.77
N LEU A 161 2.90 5.64 3.06
CA LEU A 161 1.84 5.51 2.05
C LEU A 161 1.71 6.77 1.19
N MET A 162 1.75 7.96 1.79
CA MET A 162 1.73 9.23 1.06
C MET A 162 2.97 9.40 0.18
N GLY A 163 4.14 8.96 0.65
CA GLY A 163 5.36 8.89 -0.15
C GLY A 163 5.17 8.03 -1.40
N LEU A 164 4.55 6.85 -1.27
CA LEU A 164 4.21 5.99 -2.41
C LEU A 164 3.18 6.64 -3.35
N LYS A 165 2.11 7.24 -2.81
CA LYS A 165 1.10 7.97 -3.60
C LYS A 165 1.74 9.04 -4.49
N GLY A 166 2.72 9.78 -3.97
CA GLY A 166 3.46 10.80 -4.72
C GLY A 166 4.26 10.28 -5.92
N THR A 167 4.50 8.97 -5.99
CA THR A 167 5.18 8.30 -7.12
C THR A 167 4.23 7.58 -8.07
N MET A 168 2.94 7.53 -7.74
CA MET A 168 1.93 6.82 -8.51
C MET A 168 1.66 7.52 -9.84
N LEU A 169 1.44 6.73 -10.89
CA LEU A 169 0.90 7.26 -12.15
C LEU A 169 -0.60 7.46 -12.02
N SER A 170 -1.16 8.41 -12.76
CA SER A 170 -2.61 8.59 -12.82
C SER A 170 -3.30 7.30 -13.30
N SER A 171 -4.43 6.98 -12.67
CA SER A 171 -5.24 5.84 -13.08
C SER A 171 -5.63 5.93 -14.55
N SER A 172 -5.56 4.81 -15.24
CA SER A 172 -6.04 4.67 -16.63
C SER A 172 -7.48 4.14 -16.66
N TRP A 173 -8.25 4.31 -15.58
CA TRP A 173 -9.66 3.93 -15.55
C TRP A 173 -10.43 4.64 -16.66
N CYS A 174 -11.35 3.91 -17.27
CA CYS A 174 -12.16 4.40 -18.37
C CYS A 174 -13.59 3.93 -18.15
N ASP A 175 -14.54 4.86 -18.13
CA ASP A 175 -15.96 4.51 -18.23
C ASP A 175 -16.23 3.94 -19.63
N ALA A 176 -16.10 2.64 -19.74
CA ALA A 176 -16.22 1.93 -20.99
C ALA A 176 -17.70 1.76 -21.31
N THR A 177 -18.24 2.63 -22.17
CA THR A 177 -19.33 2.25 -23.08
C THR A 177 -18.79 2.20 -24.52
N PRO A 178 -17.86 1.27 -24.85
CA PRO A 178 -17.32 1.23 -26.19
C PRO A 178 -18.35 0.53 -27.06
N THR A 179 -19.28 1.31 -27.63
CA THR A 179 -20.20 0.88 -28.70
C THR A 179 -19.49 0.09 -29.81
N LYS A 180 -18.19 0.33 -30.02
CA LYS A 180 -17.32 -0.43 -30.92
C LYS A 180 -17.00 -1.85 -30.44
N ALA A 181 -16.82 -2.07 -29.14
CA ALA A 181 -16.62 -3.40 -28.56
C ALA A 181 -17.90 -4.23 -28.69
N GLU A 182 -19.06 -3.62 -28.40
CA GLU A 182 -20.37 -4.24 -28.59
C GLU A 182 -20.63 -4.58 -30.06
N GLY A 183 -20.27 -3.68 -30.99
CA GLY A 183 -20.35 -3.93 -32.42
C GLY A 183 -19.49 -5.13 -32.84
N ALA A 184 -18.23 -5.17 -32.42
CA ALA A 184 -17.33 -6.29 -32.70
C ALA A 184 -17.86 -7.62 -32.11
N PHE A 185 -18.42 -7.58 -30.90
CA PHE A 185 -19.06 -8.75 -30.31
C PHE A 185 -20.32 -9.17 -31.08
N ASN A 186 -21.19 -8.25 -31.49
CA ASN A 186 -22.39 -8.59 -32.25
C ASN A 186 -22.06 -9.20 -33.63
N ASP A 187 -20.97 -8.74 -34.26
CA ASP A 187 -20.54 -9.25 -35.56
C ASP A 187 -19.85 -10.62 -35.47
N THR A 188 -19.08 -10.85 -34.40
CA THR A 188 -18.23 -12.04 -34.28
C THR A 188 -18.76 -13.09 -33.31
N MET A 189 -19.59 -12.70 -32.35
CA MET A 189 -19.99 -13.44 -31.15
C MET A 189 -18.80 -13.85 -30.26
N PHE A 190 -17.66 -13.15 -30.37
CA PHE A 190 -16.46 -13.38 -29.57
C PHE A 190 -16.00 -12.08 -28.91
N ILE A 191 -15.55 -12.19 -27.66
CA ILE A 191 -14.78 -11.11 -27.03
C ILE A 191 -13.37 -11.18 -27.59
N GLY A 192 -12.94 -10.12 -28.26
CA GLY A 192 -11.64 -10.04 -28.93
C GLY A 192 -11.30 -8.60 -29.30
N PRO A 193 -10.13 -8.33 -29.90
CA PRO A 193 -9.70 -6.97 -30.19
C PRO A 193 -10.71 -6.20 -31.06
N TRP A 194 -11.16 -5.03 -30.60
CA TRP A 194 -12.10 -4.15 -31.33
C TRP A 194 -11.51 -2.77 -31.66
N LEU A 195 -10.35 -2.42 -31.08
CA LEU A 195 -9.64 -1.18 -31.37
C LEU A 195 -8.55 -1.42 -32.41
N ALA A 196 -8.61 -0.66 -33.51
CA ALA A 196 -7.59 -0.69 -34.57
C ALA A 196 -6.35 0.18 -34.25
N ASN A 197 -6.44 1.06 -33.24
CA ASN A 197 -5.36 1.96 -32.82
C ASN A 197 -4.97 1.68 -31.36
N ALA A 198 -3.68 1.44 -31.12
CA ALA A 198 -3.11 1.20 -29.81
C ALA A 198 -3.09 2.45 -28.90
N GLY A 199 -3.22 3.65 -29.46
CA GLY A 199 -3.22 4.92 -28.72
C GLY A 199 -4.61 5.43 -28.31
N TYR A 200 -5.58 4.55 -28.08
CA TYR A 200 -6.89 4.98 -27.59
C TYR A 200 -6.76 5.52 -26.16
N ALA A 201 -7.08 6.80 -25.97
CA ALA A 201 -7.18 7.43 -24.66
C ALA A 201 -8.65 7.81 -24.41
N CYS A 202 -9.13 7.57 -23.19
CA CYS A 202 -10.47 7.95 -22.78
C CYS A 202 -10.52 9.46 -22.56
N ASN A 203 -11.62 10.08 -22.96
CA ASN A 203 -11.84 11.50 -22.72
C ASN A 203 -12.45 11.66 -21.32
N ILE A 204 -11.60 11.60 -20.29
CA ILE A 204 -12.01 11.88 -18.91
C ILE A 204 -12.01 13.39 -18.74
N SER A 205 -13.14 13.92 -18.29
CA SER A 205 -13.33 15.34 -18.01
C SER A 205 -13.49 15.50 -16.50
N CYS A 206 -12.39 15.80 -15.82
CA CYS A 206 -12.44 16.15 -14.42
C CYS A 206 -12.84 17.62 -14.27
N VAL A 207 -13.91 17.88 -13.52
CA VAL A 207 -14.19 19.22 -13.04
C VAL A 207 -13.28 19.42 -11.84
N GLU A 208 -12.38 20.40 -11.90
CA GLU A 208 -11.69 20.86 -10.69
C GLU A 208 -12.75 21.51 -9.80
N ASP A 209 -13.31 20.78 -8.84
CA ASP A 209 -14.08 21.43 -7.79
C ASP A 209 -14.00 20.72 -6.44
N MET A 210 -13.60 21.57 -5.48
CA MET A 210 -13.60 21.50 -4.03
C MET A 210 -12.75 20.40 -3.39
N ALA A 211 -11.80 20.86 -2.58
CA ALA A 211 -11.05 20.07 -1.61
C ALA A 211 -11.98 19.53 -0.51
N ASP A 212 -12.98 18.74 -0.87
CA ASP A 212 -13.74 17.99 0.10
C ASP A 212 -12.83 16.89 0.62
N GLY A 213 -12.51 16.99 1.90
CA GLY A 213 -11.81 15.95 2.63
C GLY A 213 -12.57 14.63 2.57
N PRO A 214 -11.94 13.51 2.96
CA PRO A 214 -12.66 12.24 3.06
C PRO A 214 -13.89 12.42 3.96
N PRO A 215 -15.01 11.73 3.70
CA PRO A 215 -16.20 11.78 4.55
C PRO A 215 -15.96 10.99 5.84
N LEU A 216 -15.01 11.44 6.65
CA LEU A 216 -14.68 10.87 7.96
C LEU A 216 -15.67 11.38 9.01
N ASP A 217 -15.80 10.63 10.10
CA ASP A 217 -16.40 11.17 11.31
C ASP A 217 -15.44 12.19 11.96
N ASP A 218 -16.01 13.18 12.68
CA ASP A 218 -15.24 14.27 13.31
C ASP A 218 -14.20 13.76 14.36
N GLU A 219 -14.29 12.50 14.79
CA GLU A 219 -13.37 11.89 15.77
C GLU A 219 -12.09 11.33 15.13
N ALA A 220 -12.13 10.83 13.89
CA ALA A 220 -10.94 10.31 13.21
C ALA A 220 -9.98 11.42 12.73
N VAL A 221 -10.49 12.63 12.46
CA VAL A 221 -9.69 13.77 11.98
C VAL A 221 -8.81 14.36 13.10
N ALA A 222 -9.30 14.37 14.34
CA ALA A 222 -8.60 14.94 15.48
C ALA A 222 -7.28 14.23 15.81
N ALA A 223 -7.15 12.93 15.53
CA ALA A 223 -5.94 12.17 15.80
C ALA A 223 -4.78 12.45 14.83
N VAL A 224 -5.07 13.02 13.64
CA VAL A 224 -4.06 13.32 12.61
C VAL A 224 -3.73 14.81 12.54
N GLU A 225 -4.71 15.69 12.79
CA GLU A 225 -4.50 17.14 12.72
C GLU A 225 -3.79 17.74 13.96
N GLU A 226 -3.89 17.13 15.14
CA GLU A 226 -3.28 17.70 16.37
C GLU A 226 -1.73 17.69 16.39
N ASN A 227 -1.06 16.99 15.47
CA ASN A 227 0.41 16.97 15.36
C ASN A 227 0.97 17.69 14.11
N GLY A 228 0.10 18.27 13.27
CA GLY A 228 0.46 18.83 11.96
C GLY A 228 0.62 20.36 11.89
N GLY A 229 0.78 21.06 13.02
CA GLY A 229 0.85 22.52 13.03
C GLY A 229 1.71 23.10 14.15
N ASP A 230 3.01 23.21 13.89
CA ASP A 230 3.84 24.26 14.51
C ASP A 230 4.74 24.86 13.41
N ASP A 231 4.12 25.70 12.57
CA ASP A 231 4.84 26.64 11.72
C ASP A 231 5.35 27.78 12.60
N GLY A 232 6.50 27.55 13.24
CA GLY A 232 7.26 28.58 13.93
C GLY A 232 7.81 29.61 12.93
N GLU A 233 7.09 30.71 12.74
CA GLU A 233 7.64 31.98 12.27
C GLU A 233 8.81 32.41 13.18
N GLU A 234 10.06 32.28 12.72
CA GLU A 234 11.18 33.04 13.26
C GLU A 234 11.51 34.21 12.34
N ASP A 235 11.06 35.39 12.78
CA ASP A 235 11.44 36.70 12.28
C ASP A 235 12.96 36.91 12.31
N THR A 236 13.52 37.27 11.16
CA THR A 236 14.87 37.79 11.03
C THR A 236 14.90 39.28 11.35
N GLU A 237 15.71 39.70 12.33
CA GLU A 237 16.40 41.01 12.40
C GLU A 237 17.43 40.93 13.54
N GLY A 238 18.74 40.92 13.29
CA GLY A 238 19.52 42.14 13.06
C GLY A 238 20.92 41.94 13.68
N ALA A 239 21.93 42.44 12.98
CA ALA A 239 23.35 42.17 13.17
C ALA A 239 23.95 42.71 14.49
N GLU A 240 25.04 42.08 14.97
CA GLU A 240 26.34 42.72 15.29
C GLU A 240 27.32 41.70 15.93
N ASP A 241 28.46 41.48 15.26
CA ASP A 241 29.73 41.01 15.84
C ASP A 241 30.70 42.19 15.60
N PRO A 242 31.57 42.61 16.55
CA PRO A 242 32.81 41.87 16.72
C PRO A 242 33.45 41.88 18.13
N GLU A 243 34.26 40.85 18.36
CA GLU A 243 35.59 40.90 18.99
C GLU A 243 35.77 40.93 20.55
N ASN A 244 36.55 39.92 20.98
CA ASN A 244 37.69 39.99 21.93
C ASN A 244 37.43 39.86 23.44
N LEU A 245 37.92 38.76 24.06
CA LEU A 245 39.10 38.75 24.96
C LEU A 245 39.15 37.51 25.89
N LYS A 246 40.21 36.72 25.69
CA LYS A 246 41.09 36.04 26.67
C LYS A 246 40.64 35.93 28.15
N GLY A 247 40.71 34.71 28.68
CA GLY A 247 40.79 34.49 30.13
C GLY A 247 40.81 33.01 30.53
N GLU A 248 42.02 32.48 30.73
CA GLU A 248 42.35 31.13 31.22
C GLU A 248 42.10 30.97 32.76
N PRO A 249 42.42 29.84 33.43
CA PRO A 249 41.52 29.09 34.32
C PRO A 249 41.88 29.19 35.82
N SER A 250 41.14 28.52 36.73
CA SER A 250 41.68 27.78 37.91
C SER A 250 40.67 27.50 39.06
N ARG A 251 40.64 26.22 39.50
CA ARG A 251 40.36 25.65 40.85
C ARG A 251 38.90 25.73 41.33
N ARG A 252 38.28 24.68 41.89
CA ARG A 252 38.72 23.45 42.58
C ARG A 252 37.93 22.25 42.11
#